data_AF-A0AA89BQ39-F1
#
_entry.id   AF-A0AA89BQ39-F1
#
_cell.length_a   1.000
_cell.length_b   1.000
_cell.length_c   1.000
_cell.angle_alpha   90.00
_cell.angle_beta   90.00
_cell.angle_gamma   90.00
#
_symmetry.space_group_name_H-M   'P 1'
#
loop_
_entity.id
_entity.type
_entity.pdbx_description
1 polymer ?
#
loop_
_entity_poly.entity_id
_entity_poly.type
_entity_poly.pdbx_seq_one_letter_code
_entity_poly.pdbx_strand_id
1 'polypeptide(L)'
;MFSFTESSTSNADTCCACFNVINVTDEIIQQRVEELKKTLHIDKKTTKVYKRSLISQPDSRTSAMATGNIFGTCVLSLLAALVILLDLSYLLCHHRNK
;
A
#
# COMPACT_ATOMS: atom_id res chain seq x y z
N MET A 1 18.93 -0.74 47.49
CA MET A 1 19.65 0.50 47.83
C MET A 1 20.41 0.93 46.59
N PHE A 2 20.20 2.16 46.09
CA PHE A 2 20.75 2.64 44.81
C PHE A 2 22.21 3.12 44.97
N SER A 3 23.04 2.99 43.92
CA SER A 3 23.68 4.14 43.22
C SER A 3 24.77 3.75 42.22
N PHE A 4 24.73 4.42 41.05
CA PHE A 4 25.79 4.82 40.09
C PHE A 4 25.08 5.29 38.78
N THR A 5 25.48 6.31 38.01
CA THR A 5 26.51 7.36 38.19
C THR A 5 26.21 8.58 37.28
N GLU A 6 26.99 9.65 37.45
CA GLU A 6 27.33 10.71 36.48
C GLU A 6 27.66 10.21 35.04
N SER A 7 27.75 11.03 33.98
CA SER A 7 27.38 12.44 33.68
C SER A 7 27.65 12.67 32.17
N SER A 8 27.00 13.63 31.51
CA SER A 8 27.59 14.45 30.41
C SER A 8 26.57 15.42 29.77
N THR A 9 26.99 16.67 29.61
CA THR A 9 26.23 17.78 29.01
C THR A 9 26.44 17.85 27.49
N SER A 10 25.39 18.07 26.69
CA SER A 10 25.42 19.06 25.58
C SER A 10 24.08 19.22 24.82
N ASN A 11 23.56 20.45 24.86
CA ASN A 11 22.89 21.16 23.77
C ASN A 11 21.52 20.68 23.24
N ALA A 12 20.49 21.30 23.84
CA ALA A 12 19.41 22.00 23.16
C ALA A 12 18.50 21.24 22.17
N ASP A 13 17.34 20.81 22.67
CA ASP A 13 16.11 21.48 22.23
C ASP A 13 15.09 21.57 23.39
N THR A 14 14.80 22.79 23.84
CA THR A 14 13.93 23.06 25.01
C THR A 14 12.46 23.00 24.62
N CYS A 15 11.80 21.86 24.85
CA CYS A 15 10.34 21.83 24.91
C CYS A 15 9.88 22.26 26.32
N CYS A 16 9.52 23.54 26.46
CA CYS A 16 9.10 24.11 27.74
C CYS A 16 7.81 23.47 28.29
N ALA A 17 7.93 22.88 29.49
CA ALA A 17 6.87 22.78 30.49
C ALA A 17 5.48 22.24 30.05
N CYS A 18 5.45 20.98 29.57
CA CYS A 18 4.21 20.18 29.51
C CYS A 18 4.22 18.97 30.47
N PHE A 19 5.07 18.98 31.50
CA PHE A 19 5.15 17.87 32.47
C PHE A 19 4.06 17.99 33.54
N ASN A 20 2.84 17.64 33.17
CA ASN A 20 1.78 17.36 34.14
C ASN A 20 2.12 16.02 34.81
N VAL A 21 2.57 16.05 36.08
CA VAL A 21 2.78 14.83 36.87
C VAL A 21 1.41 14.27 37.25
N ILE A 22 0.79 13.57 36.31
CA ILE A 22 -0.46 12.85 36.58
C ILE A 22 -0.09 11.65 37.45
N ASN A 23 -0.57 11.63 38.69
CA ASN A 23 -0.41 10.49 39.60
C ASN A 23 -1.37 9.35 39.17
N VAL A 24 -1.05 8.70 38.05
CA VAL A 24 -1.84 7.60 37.48
C VAL A 24 -1.46 6.30 38.19
N THR A 25 -2.44 5.65 38.83
CA THR A 25 -2.27 4.29 39.37
C THR A 25 -2.08 3.29 38.23
N ASP A 26 -1.23 2.26 38.41
CA ASP A 26 -0.98 1.22 37.39
C ASP A 26 -2.26 0.58 36.83
N GLU A 27 -3.29 0.41 37.67
CA GLU A 27 -4.61 -0.10 37.29
C GLU A 27 -5.27 0.72 36.16
N ILE A 28 -5.17 2.06 36.25
CA ILE A 28 -5.72 2.99 35.26
C ILE A 28 -4.93 2.88 33.95
N ILE A 29 -3.60 2.71 34.02
CA ILE A 29 -2.75 2.50 32.85
C ILE A 29 -3.14 1.19 32.15
N GLN A 30 -3.30 0.09 32.89
CA GLN A 30 -3.69 -1.20 32.32
C GLN A 30 -5.08 -1.14 31.69
N GLN A 31 -6.06 -0.53 32.35
CA GLN A 31 -7.40 -0.34 31.79
C GLN A 31 -7.36 0.45 30.47
N ARG A 32 -6.58 1.54 30.40
CA ARG A 32 -6.41 2.31 29.16
C ARG A 32 -5.72 1.52 28.05
N VAL A 33 -4.69 0.73 28.38
CA VAL A 33 -4.01 -0.14 27.43
C VAL A 33 -4.96 -1.23 26.90
N GLU A 34 -5.87 -1.74 27.72
CA GLU A 34 -6.86 -2.75 27.32
C GLU A 34 -7.99 -2.15 26.46
N GLU A 35 -8.50 -0.97 26.81
CA GLU A 35 -9.43 -0.19 25.95
C GLU A 35 -8.82 0.12 24.58
N LEU A 36 -7.56 0.57 24.56
CA LEU A 36 -6.82 0.81 23.32
C LEU A 36 -6.61 -0.48 22.53
N LYS A 37 -6.15 -1.57 23.16
CA LYS A 37 -6.04 -2.88 22.51
C LYS A 37 -7.37 -3.30 21.89
N LYS A 38 -8.48 -3.20 22.61
CA LYS A 38 -9.83 -3.54 22.11
C LYS A 38 -10.25 -2.68 20.92
N THR A 39 -9.97 -1.37 20.97
CA THR A 39 -10.33 -0.41 19.92
C THR A 39 -9.46 -0.59 18.66
N LEU A 40 -8.17 -0.90 18.82
CA LEU A 40 -7.24 -1.14 17.73
C LEU A 40 -7.19 -2.61 17.26
N HIS A 41 -7.89 -3.54 17.92
CA HIS A 41 -7.98 -4.94 17.49
C HIS A 41 -8.94 -5.09 16.30
N ILE A 42 -8.44 -4.77 15.11
CA ILE A 42 -9.15 -5.00 13.85
C ILE A 42 -8.96 -6.47 13.45
N ASP A 43 -10.04 -7.24 13.31
CA ASP A 43 -9.97 -8.58 12.73
C ASP A 43 -9.39 -8.47 11.31
N LYS A 44 -8.20 -9.04 11.11
CA LYS A 44 -7.47 -9.04 9.84
C LYS A 44 -8.35 -9.54 8.69
N LYS A 45 -9.24 -10.52 8.93
CA LYS A 45 -10.15 -11.10 7.92
C LYS A 45 -11.18 -10.11 7.38
N THR A 46 -11.51 -9.06 8.15
CA THR A 46 -12.47 -8.03 7.75
C THR A 46 -11.84 -6.91 6.91
N THR A 47 -10.51 -6.77 6.95
CA THR A 47 -9.82 -5.64 6.31
C THR A 47 -9.93 -5.67 4.78
N LYS A 48 -10.02 -4.47 4.17
CA LYS A 48 -9.99 -4.32 2.70
C LYS A 48 -8.70 -4.88 2.09
N VAL A 49 -7.58 -4.85 2.82
CA VAL A 49 -6.29 -5.42 2.40
C VAL A 49 -6.38 -6.95 2.30
N TYR A 50 -6.91 -7.63 3.31
CA TYR A 50 -7.12 -9.08 3.28
C TYR A 50 -8.07 -9.49 2.15
N LYS A 51 -9.19 -8.77 1.96
CA LYS A 51 -10.10 -9.02 0.83
C LYS A 51 -9.39 -8.89 -0.53
N ARG A 52 -8.57 -7.86 -0.74
CA ARG A 52 -7.76 -7.68 -1.96
C ARG A 52 -6.70 -8.77 -2.19
N SER A 53 -6.29 -9.50 -1.15
CA SER A 53 -5.35 -10.62 -1.30
C SER A 53 -6.02 -11.94 -1.71
N LEU A 54 -7.31 -12.10 -1.44
CA LEU A 54 -8.08 -13.31 -1.74
C LEU A 54 -8.78 -13.26 -3.10
N ILE A 55 -9.13 -12.06 -3.56
CA ILE A 55 -9.78 -11.82 -4.85
C ILE A 55 -9.10 -10.64 -5.55
N SER A 56 -8.87 -10.80 -6.85
CA SER A 56 -8.54 -9.68 -7.74
C SER A 56 -9.77 -8.77 -7.82
N GLN A 57 -9.90 -7.87 -6.85
CA GLN A 57 -10.99 -6.92 -6.79
C GLN A 57 -10.75 -5.84 -7.85
N PRO A 58 -11.75 -5.49 -8.69
CA PRO A 58 -11.59 -4.43 -9.67
C PRO A 58 -11.18 -3.12 -8.98
N ASP A 59 -9.96 -2.65 -9.27
CA ASP A 59 -9.43 -1.42 -8.71
C ASP A 59 -9.99 -0.23 -9.49
N SER A 60 -10.94 0.48 -8.88
CA SER A 60 -11.57 1.67 -9.46
C SER A 60 -10.66 2.90 -9.50
N ARG A 61 -9.40 2.79 -9.01
CA ARG A 61 -8.40 3.85 -9.18
C ARG A 61 -8.13 4.08 -10.66
N THR A 62 -8.34 5.32 -11.10
CA THR A 62 -8.17 5.77 -12.48
C THR A 62 -6.82 5.36 -13.08
N SER A 63 -5.74 5.38 -12.28
CA SER A 63 -4.42 4.91 -12.69
C SER A 63 -4.37 3.42 -13.09
N ALA A 64 -5.08 2.55 -12.36
CA ALA A 64 -5.10 1.11 -12.63
C ALA A 64 -5.95 0.81 -13.88
N MET A 65 -7.12 1.45 -13.99
CA MET A 65 -8.02 1.30 -15.13
C MET A 65 -7.41 1.84 -16.44
N ALA A 66 -6.72 2.99 -16.38
CA ALA A 66 -6.01 3.57 -17.51
C ALA A 66 -4.86 2.67 -17.99
N THR A 67 -3.99 2.24 -17.07
CA THR A 67 -2.80 1.44 -17.42
C THR A 67 -3.18 0.05 -17.95
N GLY A 68 -4.01 -0.69 -17.19
CA GLY A 68 -4.35 -2.07 -17.52
C GLY A 68 -5.33 -2.17 -18.68
N ASN A 69 -6.50 -1.53 -18.57
CA ASN A 69 -7.62 -1.83 -19.44
C ASN A 69 -7.61 -1.03 -20.74
N ILE A 70 -7.16 0.23 -20.70
CA ILE A 70 -7.13 1.12 -21.87
C ILE A 70 -5.78 1.00 -22.58
N PHE A 71 -4.68 1.34 -21.89
CA PHE A 71 -3.36 1.44 -22.54
C PHE A 71 -2.80 0.06 -22.92
N GLY A 72 -2.84 -0.91 -22.00
CA GLY A 72 -2.39 -2.29 -22.27
C GLY A 72 -3.10 -2.93 -23.47
N THR A 73 -4.44 -2.88 -23.49
CA THR A 73 -5.26 -3.45 -24.57
C THR A 73 -5.01 -2.76 -25.91
N CYS A 74 -4.91 -1.42 -25.95
CA CYS A 74 -4.61 -0.70 -27.19
C CYS A 74 -3.22 -1.04 -27.76
N VAL A 75 -2.17 -1.06 -26.93
CA VAL A 75 -0.81 -1.35 -27.40
C VAL A 75 -0.71 -2.80 -27.90
N LEU A 76 -1.26 -3.77 -27.18
CA LEU A 76 -1.23 -5.18 -27.58
C LEU A 76 -2.03 -5.43 -28.87
N SER A 77 -3.21 -4.83 -29.02
CA SER A 77 -4.04 -4.98 -30.22
C SER A 77 -3.42 -4.31 -31.46
N LEU A 78 -2.78 -3.14 -31.31
CA LEU A 78 -2.05 -2.49 -32.39
C LEU A 78 -0.87 -3.35 -32.88
N LEU A 79 -0.07 -3.89 -31.97
CA LEU A 79 1.05 -4.76 -32.33
C LEU A 79 0.58 -6.04 -33.03
N ALA A 80 -0.47 -6.69 -32.50
CA ALA A 80 -1.05 -7.88 -33.14
C ALA A 80 -1.61 -7.57 -34.55
N ALA A 81 -2.31 -6.44 -34.70
CA ALA A 81 -2.85 -6.02 -36.01
C ALA A 81 -1.74 -5.76 -37.04
N LEU A 82 -0.61 -5.14 -36.64
CA LEU A 82 0.53 -4.91 -37.52
C LEU A 82 1.15 -6.22 -38.03
N VAL A 83 1.36 -7.20 -37.15
CA VAL A 83 1.87 -8.53 -37.54
C VAL A 83 0.91 -9.20 -38.53
N ILE A 84 -0.39 -9.25 -38.20
CA ILE A 84 -1.41 -9.86 -39.06
C ILE A 84 -1.46 -9.17 -40.43
N LEU A 85 -1.36 -7.83 -40.50
CA LEU A 85 -1.37 -7.09 -41.77
C LEU A 85 -0.13 -7.36 -42.63
N LEU A 86 1.04 -7.51 -42.02
CA LEU A 86 2.27 -7.89 -42.73
C LEU A 86 2.16 -9.32 -43.31
N ASP A 87 1.68 -10.27 -42.52
CA ASP A 87 1.48 -11.66 -42.96
C ASP A 87 0.41 -11.74 -44.07
N LEU A 88 -0.72 -11.04 -43.93
CA LEU A 88 -1.77 -10.99 -44.95
C LEU A 88 -1.28 -10.37 -46.25
N SER A 89 -0.55 -9.26 -46.19
CA SER A 89 -0.05 -8.58 -47.38
C SER A 89 1.03 -9.40 -48.10
N TYR A 90 1.90 -10.09 -47.36
CA TYR A 90 2.82 -11.08 -47.94
C TYR A 90 2.07 -12.21 -48.65
N LEU A 91 1.09 -12.83 -47.98
CA LEU A 91 0.33 -13.96 -48.52
C LEU A 91 -0.52 -13.57 -49.73
N LEU A 92 -1.16 -12.40 -49.71
CA LEU A 92 -1.92 -11.85 -50.84
C LEU A 92 -1.01 -11.51 -52.03
N CYS A 93 0.17 -10.95 -51.78
CA CYS A 93 1.13 -10.64 -52.85
C CYS A 93 1.68 -11.93 -53.49
N HIS A 94 2.01 -12.94 -52.68
CA HIS A 94 2.39 -14.27 -53.15
C HIS A 94 1.28 -14.95 -53.96
N HIS A 95 0.02 -14.90 -53.51
CA HIS A 95 -1.12 -15.49 -54.25
C HIS A 95 -1.43 -14.72 -55.54
N ARG A 96 -1.19 -13.41 -55.62
CA ARG A 96 -1.41 -12.62 -56.84
C ARG A 96 -0.33 -12.79 -57.91
N ASN A 97 0.81 -13.39 -57.58
CA ASN A 97 1.93 -13.58 -58.49
C ASN A 97 2.03 -15.02 -59.03
N LYS A 98 0.87 -15.69 -59.14
CA LYS A 98 0.71 -17.10 -59.51
C LYS A 98 -0.52 -17.28 -60.40
#